data_AF-A0AAD3SSE4-F1
#
_entry.id   AF-A0AAD3SSE4-F1
#
_cell.length_a   1.000
_cell.length_b   1.000
_cell.length_c   1.000
_cell.angle_alpha   90.00
_cell.angle_beta   90.00
_cell.angle_gamma   90.00
#
_symmetry.space_group_name_H-M   'P 1'
#
loop_
_entity.id
_entity.type
_entity.pdbx_description
1 polymer ?
#
loop_
_entity_poly.entity_id
_entity_poly.type
_entity_poly.pdbx_seq_one_letter_code
_entity_poly.pdbx_strand_id
1 'polypeptide(L)'
;MLMYRHMHSLQISVCWSGHMDYKYLRYQVIDSPGILDRPFEDPNIIEMCSITALAHLRAVVLFFLDISGLCGYIVAQQAALFHSFKLLFMNKQLINVCNKTNLQLLDKISDEDRMQLMEMNTEAMKTMIGQGGEPAKKEGVLLAMSTLNEEGIIALKNEACERLLDQRVELKMKSKKINDCLNLFHVAVLKSWDQKERPPHIPQAVLEAKAKQAAGKAEKEKRLIEKDFENMNGGAGV
;
A
#
# COMPACT_ATOMS: atom_id res chain seq x y z
N MET A 1 2.27 6.48 -1.95
CA MET A 1 0.98 6.03 -2.50
C MET A 1 0.17 7.28 -2.71
N LEU A 2 -0.09 7.65 -3.95
CA LEU A 2 -0.90 8.84 -4.25
C LEU A 2 -2.35 8.38 -4.39
N MET A 3 -3.25 8.93 -3.58
CA MET A 3 -4.68 8.66 -3.67
C MET A 3 -5.33 9.70 -4.57
N TYR A 4 -5.90 9.25 -5.67
CA TYR A 4 -6.58 10.08 -6.65
C TYR A 4 -8.09 9.84 -6.58
N ARG A 5 -8.90 10.88 -6.39
CA ARG A 5 -10.36 10.79 -6.36
C ARG A 5 -10.99 11.71 -7.39
N HIS A 6 -12.06 11.25 -8.01
CA HIS A 6 -13.01 12.12 -8.68
C HIS A 6 -14.09 12.56 -7.68
N MET A 7 -14.33 13.87 -7.54
CA MET A 7 -15.29 14.43 -6.57
C MET A 7 -16.07 15.60 -7.16
N HIS A 8 -17.37 15.71 -6.81
CA HIS A 8 -18.27 16.82 -7.17
C HIS A 8 -17.98 18.13 -6.44
N SER A 9 -17.25 18.07 -5.32
CA SER A 9 -16.90 19.22 -4.50
C SER A 9 -15.48 19.08 -3.97
N LEU A 10 -14.71 20.16 -4.05
CA LEU A 10 -13.36 20.26 -3.48
C LEU A 10 -13.45 20.30 -1.95
N GLN A 11 -13.64 19.14 -1.31
CA GLN A 11 -13.57 19.05 0.16
C GLN A 11 -12.15 19.30 0.69
N ILE A 12 -11.15 19.03 -0.14
CA ILE A 12 -9.74 19.21 0.17
C ILE A 12 -9.18 20.24 -0.83
N SER A 13 -8.42 21.21 -0.32
CA SER A 13 -7.80 22.28 -1.11
C SER A 13 -6.27 22.18 -1.19
N VAL A 14 -5.66 21.26 -0.43
CA VAL A 14 -4.20 21.05 -0.35
C VAL A 14 -3.87 19.56 -0.28
N CYS A 15 -2.68 19.16 -0.73
CA CYS A 15 -2.23 17.78 -0.52
C CYS A 15 -1.94 17.50 0.95
N TRP A 16 -2.48 16.40 1.48
CA TRP A 16 -2.17 15.89 2.81
C TRP A 16 -1.20 14.72 2.72
N SER A 17 -0.44 14.48 3.79
CA SER A 17 0.41 13.29 3.87
C SER A 17 0.22 12.53 5.17
N GLY A 18 0.05 11.22 5.06
CA GLY A 18 0.06 10.28 6.17
C GLY A 18 1.24 9.31 6.05
N HIS A 19 1.63 8.72 7.18
CA HIS A 19 2.68 7.70 7.23
C HIS A 19 2.10 6.36 7.66
N MET A 20 2.62 5.29 7.08
CA MET A 20 2.28 3.92 7.46
C MET A 20 3.49 3.01 7.30
N ASP A 21 3.47 1.87 7.98
CA ASP A 21 4.52 0.86 7.86
C ASP A 21 3.99 -0.40 7.16
N TYR A 22 4.83 -0.97 6.30
CA TYR A 22 4.58 -2.24 5.61
C TYR A 22 5.91 -2.96 5.36
N LYS A 23 5.99 -4.26 5.70
CA LYS A 23 7.22 -5.07 5.63
C LYS A 23 8.45 -4.36 6.22
N TYR A 24 8.29 -3.76 7.40
CA TYR A 24 9.34 -3.01 8.10
C TYR A 24 9.90 -1.80 7.33
N LEU A 25 9.20 -1.33 6.29
CA LEU A 25 9.51 -0.13 5.53
C LEU A 25 8.45 0.94 5.79
N ARG A 26 8.88 2.19 5.84
CA ARG A 26 8.00 3.35 5.98
C ARG A 26 7.50 3.80 4.61
N TYR A 27 6.19 3.90 4.48
CA TYR A 27 5.50 4.43 3.32
C TYR A 27 4.83 5.76 3.67
N GLN A 28 4.78 6.66 2.68
CA GLN A 28 4.00 7.89 2.74
C GLN A 28 2.79 7.76 1.81
N VAL A 29 1.61 8.04 2.36
CA VAL A 29 0.35 8.15 1.63
C VAL A 29 0.09 9.63 1.43
N ILE A 30 -0.14 10.04 0.19
CA ILE A 30 -0.43 11.42 -0.16
C ILE A 30 -1.86 11.46 -0.66
N ASP A 31 -2.69 12.24 0.03
CA ASP A 31 -4.07 12.49 -0.37
C ASP A 31 -4.11 13.81 -1.14
N SER A 32 -4.54 13.72 -2.40
CA SER A 32 -4.56 14.87 -3.32
C SER A 32 -5.98 15.41 -3.46
N PRO A 33 -6.15 16.73 -3.62
CA PRO A 33 -7.47 17.29 -3.93
C PRO A 33 -8.00 16.70 -5.25
N GLY A 34 -9.31 16.48 -5.32
CA GLY A 34 -9.95 15.93 -6.52
C GLY A 34 -9.81 16.87 -7.72
N ILE A 35 -9.72 16.30 -8.92
CA ILE A 35 -9.67 17.07 -10.17
C ILE A 35 -11.05 17.04 -10.83
N LEU A 36 -11.52 18.23 -11.24
CA LEU A 36 -12.76 18.39 -11.98
C LEU A 36 -12.49 18.32 -13.48
N ASP A 37 -13.51 17.88 -14.22
CA ASP A 37 -13.47 17.66 -15.67
C ASP A 37 -13.54 19.02 -16.40
N ARG A 38 -12.48 19.82 -16.27
CA ARG A 38 -12.30 21.14 -16.87
C ARG A 38 -11.22 21.07 -17.96
N PRO A 39 -11.27 21.93 -18.99
CA PRO A 39 -10.19 22.03 -19.97
C PRO A 39 -8.85 22.29 -19.29
N PHE A 40 -7.80 21.57 -19.71
CA PHE A 40 -6.43 21.68 -19.18
C PHE A 40 -5.78 23.06 -19.34
N GLU A 41 -6.42 23.96 -20.09
CA GLU A 41 -5.89 25.28 -20.44
C GLU A 41 -6.01 26.29 -19.29
N ASP A 42 -6.84 26.03 -18.28
CA ASP A 42 -6.94 26.88 -17.08
C ASP A 42 -7.26 26.05 -15.81
N PRO A 43 -6.32 25.22 -15.33
CA PRO A 43 -6.51 24.45 -14.12
C PRO A 43 -6.47 25.37 -12.90
N ASN A 44 -7.39 25.18 -11.95
CA ASN A 44 -7.37 25.91 -10.70
C ASN A 44 -6.07 25.59 -9.92
N ILE A 45 -5.59 26.53 -9.09
CA ILE A 45 -4.40 26.38 -8.23
C ILE A 45 -4.48 25.08 -7.40
N ILE A 46 -5.69 24.71 -6.95
CA ILE A 46 -5.95 23.49 -6.18
C ILE A 46 -5.66 22.23 -7.01
N GLU A 47 -6.09 22.20 -8.27
CA GLU A 47 -5.88 21.06 -9.18
C GLU A 47 -4.43 20.95 -9.63
N MET A 48 -3.77 22.09 -9.81
CA MET A 48 -2.36 22.17 -10.15
C MET A 48 -1.48 21.47 -9.11
N CYS A 49 -1.89 21.47 -7.82
CA CYS A 49 -1.23 20.70 -6.77
C CYS A 49 -1.26 19.19 -7.06
N SER A 50 -2.44 18.64 -7.40
CA SER A 50 -2.61 17.22 -7.76
C SER A 50 -1.86 16.84 -9.02
N ILE A 51 -1.89 17.69 -10.05
CA ILE A 51 -1.15 17.47 -11.30
C ILE A 51 0.36 17.46 -11.03
N THR A 52 0.85 18.41 -10.23
CA THR A 52 2.28 18.51 -9.90
C THR A 52 2.75 17.29 -9.10
N ALA A 53 1.96 16.87 -8.11
CA ALA A 53 2.21 15.66 -7.34
C ALA A 53 2.24 14.43 -8.26
N LEU A 54 1.26 14.29 -9.14
CA LEU A 54 1.18 13.19 -10.07
C LEU A 54 2.37 13.17 -11.04
N ALA A 55 2.78 14.30 -11.60
CA ALA A 55 3.90 14.39 -12.54
C ALA A 55 5.24 14.02 -11.89
N HIS A 56 5.56 14.60 -10.73
CA HIS A 56 6.92 14.54 -10.17
C HIS A 56 7.15 13.40 -9.16
N LEU A 57 6.11 12.91 -8.50
CA LEU A 57 6.28 11.88 -7.47
C LEU A 57 6.50 10.49 -8.09
N ARG A 58 7.55 9.80 -7.63
CA ARG A 58 7.80 8.38 -7.94
C ARG A 58 7.02 7.50 -6.96
N ALA A 59 5.74 7.29 -7.26
CA ALA A 59 4.82 6.56 -6.43
C ALA A 59 3.90 5.65 -7.25
N VAL A 60 3.32 4.67 -6.56
CA VAL A 60 2.09 4.01 -7.01
C VAL A 60 0.94 5.01 -6.92
N VAL A 61 0.13 5.06 -7.97
CA VAL A 61 -1.06 5.90 -8.08
C VAL A 61 -2.28 5.01 -7.93
N LEU A 62 -3.17 5.38 -7.02
CA LEU A 62 -4.47 4.74 -6.86
C LEU A 62 -5.54 5.62 -7.47
N PHE A 63 -6.23 5.12 -8.47
CA PHE A 63 -7.35 5.81 -9.09
C PHE A 63 -8.66 5.30 -8.49
N PHE A 64 -9.29 6.11 -7.64
CA PHE A 64 -10.55 5.75 -6.99
C PHE A 64 -11.74 6.05 -7.88
N LEU A 65 -12.54 5.01 -8.10
CA LEU A 65 -13.79 4.99 -8.83
C LEU A 65 -14.94 4.78 -7.86
N ASP A 66 -16.06 5.44 -8.13
CA ASP A 66 -17.30 5.22 -7.41
C ASP A 66 -18.33 4.57 -8.32
N ILE A 67 -18.52 3.27 -8.15
CA ILE A 67 -19.48 2.47 -8.92
C ILE A 67 -20.93 2.68 -8.46
N SER A 68 -21.16 3.36 -7.34
CA SER A 68 -22.52 3.62 -6.83
C SER A 68 -23.20 4.82 -7.49
N GLY A 69 -22.46 5.65 -8.22
CA GLY A 69 -22.98 6.89 -8.84
C GLY A 69 -23.32 8.00 -7.84
N LEU A 70 -23.17 7.79 -6.53
CA LEU A 70 -23.46 8.79 -5.49
C LEU A 70 -22.47 9.96 -5.48
N CYS A 71 -21.30 9.81 -6.11
CA CYS A 71 -20.39 10.91 -6.35
C CYS A 71 -20.91 11.90 -7.41
N GLY A 72 -22.11 11.65 -7.97
CA GLY A 72 -22.83 12.41 -9.00
C GLY A 72 -22.16 12.45 -10.38
N TYR A 73 -21.25 11.50 -10.63
CA TYR A 73 -20.68 11.22 -11.94
C TYR A 73 -20.95 9.76 -12.31
N ILE A 74 -21.33 9.52 -13.57
CA ILE A 74 -21.49 8.16 -14.09
C ILE A 74 -20.13 7.52 -14.38
N VAL A 75 -20.06 6.19 -14.43
CA VAL A 75 -18.81 5.45 -14.69
C VAL A 75 -18.15 5.91 -16.01
N ALA A 76 -18.94 6.20 -17.04
CA ALA A 76 -18.44 6.72 -18.31
C ALA A 76 -17.69 8.05 -18.20
N GLN A 77 -18.14 8.96 -17.34
CA GLN A 77 -17.45 10.23 -17.09
C GLN A 77 -16.15 10.00 -16.31
N GLN A 78 -16.18 9.10 -15.32
CA GLN A 78 -14.99 8.72 -14.57
C GLN A 78 -13.93 8.07 -15.48
N ALA A 79 -14.36 7.27 -16.46
CA ALA A 79 -13.49 6.68 -17.48
C ALA A 79 -12.92 7.73 -18.44
N ALA A 80 -13.73 8.69 -18.89
CA ALA A 80 -13.26 9.79 -19.73
C ALA A 80 -12.14 10.60 -19.06
N LEU A 81 -12.31 10.91 -17.76
CA LEU A 81 -11.27 11.55 -16.95
C LEU A 81 -10.01 10.67 -16.85
N PHE A 82 -10.16 9.37 -16.62
CA PHE A 82 -8.99 8.49 -16.59
C PHE A 82 -8.18 8.56 -17.88
N HIS A 83 -8.84 8.56 -19.04
CA HIS A 83 -8.17 8.66 -20.33
C HIS A 83 -7.51 10.02 -20.55
N SER A 84 -8.08 11.12 -20.03
CA SER A 84 -7.49 12.46 -20.14
C SER A 84 -6.19 12.59 -19.34
N PHE A 85 -6.07 11.89 -18.20
CA PHE A 85 -4.87 11.88 -17.35
C PHE A 85 -3.85 10.79 -17.71
N LYS A 86 -4.12 9.96 -18.73
CA LYS A 86 -3.30 8.80 -19.11
C LYS A 86 -1.81 9.12 -19.30
N LEU A 87 -1.49 10.25 -19.91
CA LEU A 87 -0.10 10.67 -20.16
C LEU A 87 0.68 10.94 -18.87
N LEU A 88 -0.01 11.34 -17.79
CA LEU A 88 0.61 11.62 -16.49
C LEU A 88 0.92 10.35 -15.69
N PHE A 89 0.31 9.22 -16.07
CA PHE A 89 0.57 7.90 -15.48
C PHE A 89 1.76 7.17 -16.11
N MET A 90 2.43 7.75 -17.10
CA MET A 90 3.59 7.13 -17.74
C MET A 90 4.70 6.84 -16.72
N ASN A 91 5.26 5.62 -16.78
CA ASN A 91 6.31 5.12 -15.88
C ASN A 91 5.90 4.98 -14.39
N LYS A 92 4.60 4.97 -14.07
CA LYS A 92 4.09 4.81 -12.71
C LYS A 92 3.19 3.58 -12.62
N GLN A 93 3.24 2.89 -11.49
CA GLN A 93 2.30 1.80 -11.21
C GLN A 93 0.93 2.41 -10.93
N LEU A 94 -0.07 2.04 -11.73
CA LEU A 94 -1.45 2.50 -11.60
C LEU A 94 -2.35 1.36 -11.13
N ILE A 95 -3.20 1.63 -10.14
CA ILE A 95 -4.18 0.66 -9.60
C ILE A 95 -5.55 1.33 -9.60
N ASN A 96 -6.51 0.72 -10.29
CA ASN A 96 -7.89 1.19 -10.30
C ASN A 96 -8.64 0.55 -9.13
N VAL A 97 -9.31 1.39 -8.33
CA VAL A 97 -9.94 1.01 -7.07
C VAL A 97 -11.42 1.39 -7.10
N CYS A 98 -12.31 0.41 -7.12
CA CYS A 98 -13.75 0.62 -6.96
C CYS A 98 -14.10 0.74 -5.47
N ASN A 99 -14.50 1.93 -5.04
CA ASN A 99 -14.96 2.20 -3.68
C ASN A 99 -16.49 2.10 -3.56
N LYS A 100 -16.99 2.07 -2.32
CA LYS A 100 -18.43 1.98 -1.96
C LYS A 100 -19.12 0.72 -2.46
N THR A 101 -18.38 -0.38 -2.50
CA THR A 101 -18.86 -1.70 -2.94
C THR A 101 -19.96 -2.30 -2.05
N ASN A 102 -20.13 -1.77 -0.83
CA ASN A 102 -21.24 -2.08 0.05
C ASN A 102 -22.60 -1.56 -0.46
N LEU A 103 -22.60 -0.54 -1.33
CA LEU A 103 -23.83 0.02 -1.92
C LEU A 103 -24.13 -0.62 -3.26
N GLN A 104 -23.11 -0.80 -4.09
CA GLN A 104 -23.21 -1.43 -5.39
C GLN A 104 -22.13 -2.51 -5.51
N LEU A 105 -22.53 -3.77 -5.64
CA LEU A 105 -21.57 -4.87 -5.85
C LEU A 105 -21.03 -4.84 -7.28
N LEU A 106 -19.76 -5.19 -7.43
CA LEU A 106 -19.08 -5.24 -8.72
C LEU A 106 -19.74 -6.24 -9.69
N ASP A 107 -20.36 -7.31 -9.18
CA ASP A 107 -21.04 -8.33 -10.00
C ASP A 107 -22.41 -7.87 -10.53
N LYS A 108 -22.96 -6.79 -9.98
CA LYS A 108 -24.31 -6.28 -10.29
C LYS A 108 -24.30 -4.99 -11.14
N ILE A 109 -23.14 -4.57 -11.61
CA ILE A 109 -23.02 -3.42 -12.51
C ILE A 109 -23.50 -3.78 -13.93
N SER A 110 -23.85 -2.77 -14.73
CA SER A 110 -24.20 -2.97 -16.13
C SER A 110 -23.02 -3.54 -16.92
N ASP A 111 -23.31 -4.26 -18.00
CA ASP A 111 -22.26 -4.80 -18.86
C ASP A 111 -21.44 -3.67 -19.52
N GLU A 112 -22.05 -2.52 -19.79
CA GLU A 112 -21.38 -1.32 -20.30
C GLU A 112 -20.35 -0.76 -19.30
N ASP A 113 -20.74 -0.59 -18.03
CA ASP A 113 -19.85 -0.06 -17.00
C ASP A 113 -18.72 -1.06 -16.71
N ARG A 114 -19.02 -2.37 -16.72
CA ARG A 114 -18.01 -3.41 -16.56
C ARG A 114 -16.97 -3.37 -17.68
N MET A 115 -17.41 -3.16 -18.92
CA MET A 115 -16.52 -3.05 -20.07
C MET A 115 -15.59 -1.83 -19.94
N GLN A 116 -16.10 -0.68 -19.50
CA GLN A 116 -15.27 0.51 -19.25
C GLN A 116 -14.23 0.28 -18.15
N LEU A 117 -14.62 -0.36 -17.05
CA LEU A 117 -13.69 -0.70 -15.97
C LEU A 117 -12.59 -1.66 -16.46
N MET A 118 -12.95 -2.65 -17.29
CA MET A 118 -11.98 -3.57 -17.89
C MET A 118 -11.04 -2.86 -18.88
N GLU A 119 -11.55 -1.91 -19.66
CA GLU A 119 -10.73 -1.10 -20.56
C GLU A 119 -9.70 -0.27 -19.77
N MET A 120 -10.15 0.50 -18.77
CA MET A 120 -9.27 1.28 -17.90
C MET A 120 -8.20 0.42 -17.23
N ASN A 121 -8.56 -0.79 -16.81
CA ASN A 121 -7.63 -1.75 -16.21
C ASN A 121 -6.60 -2.27 -17.21
N THR A 122 -7.03 -2.56 -18.45
CA THR A 122 -6.14 -2.93 -19.55
C THR A 122 -5.17 -1.81 -19.89
N GLU A 123 -5.62 -0.55 -19.86
CA GLU A 123 -4.78 0.61 -20.08
C GLU A 123 -3.77 0.83 -18.94
N ALA A 124 -4.19 0.66 -17.69
CA ALA A 124 -3.32 0.71 -16.52
C ALA A 124 -2.20 -0.35 -16.58
N MET A 125 -2.44 -1.48 -17.25
CA MET A 125 -1.39 -2.48 -17.50
C MET A 125 -0.41 -2.02 -18.59
N LYS A 126 -0.89 -1.39 -19.67
CA LYS A 126 -0.03 -0.89 -20.75
C LYS A 126 0.95 0.17 -20.27
N THR A 127 0.55 1.04 -19.33
CA THR A 127 1.46 2.04 -18.76
C THR A 127 2.61 1.42 -17.97
N MET A 128 2.46 0.18 -17.47
CA MET A 128 3.53 -0.57 -16.80
C MET A 128 4.53 -1.21 -17.79
N ILE A 129 4.07 -1.63 -18.99
CA ILE A 129 4.88 -2.38 -19.98
C ILE A 129 5.95 -1.52 -20.67
N GLY A 130 5.85 -0.19 -20.60
CA GLY A 130 6.82 0.75 -21.19
C GLY A 130 8.27 0.60 -20.71
N GLN A 131 8.54 -0.22 -19.68
CA GLN A 131 9.90 -0.53 -19.20
C GLN A 131 10.32 -1.99 -19.40
N GLY A 132 9.88 -2.67 -20.45
CA GLY A 132 10.51 -3.94 -20.90
C GLY A 132 10.58 -5.05 -19.85
N GLY A 133 9.79 -4.96 -18.79
CA GLY A 133 9.59 -6.02 -17.82
C GLY A 133 8.50 -6.95 -18.33
N GLU A 134 8.73 -8.26 -18.23
CA GLU A 134 7.64 -9.23 -18.41
C GLU A 134 6.49 -8.88 -17.46
N PRO A 135 5.23 -9.14 -17.85
CA PRO A 135 4.08 -8.91 -16.98
C PRO A 135 4.12 -9.87 -15.79
N ALA A 136 4.84 -9.49 -14.74
CA ALA A 136 4.81 -10.15 -13.46
C ALA A 136 3.40 -9.94 -12.88
N LYS A 137 2.56 -10.98 -13.02
CA LYS A 137 1.12 -11.10 -12.74
C LYS A 137 0.20 -10.54 -13.84
N LYS A 138 -0.46 -11.46 -14.55
CA LYS A 138 -1.47 -11.25 -15.61
C LYS A 138 -2.81 -10.67 -15.13
N GLU A 139 -2.97 -10.41 -13.84
CA GLU A 139 -4.20 -9.81 -13.33
C GLU A 139 -4.00 -8.29 -13.25
N GLY A 140 -4.67 -7.58 -14.15
CA GLY A 140 -5.01 -6.18 -13.93
C GLY A 140 -5.91 -6.15 -12.71
N VAL A 141 -5.40 -5.60 -11.61
CA VAL A 141 -6.06 -5.72 -10.31
C VAL A 141 -7.01 -4.54 -10.14
N LEU A 142 -8.21 -4.70 -10.72
CA LEU A 142 -9.37 -3.92 -10.32
C LEU A 142 -9.71 -4.34 -8.89
N LEU A 143 -9.51 -3.46 -7.92
CA LEU A 143 -9.77 -3.77 -6.51
C LEU A 143 -11.08 -3.15 -6.06
N ALA A 144 -11.94 -3.99 -5.51
CA ALA A 144 -13.10 -3.58 -4.77
C ALA A 144 -12.70 -3.28 -3.31
N MET A 145 -13.17 -2.15 -2.77
CA MET A 145 -13.10 -1.87 -1.34
C MET A 145 -14.35 -1.15 -0.85
N SER A 146 -14.57 -1.22 0.47
CA SER A 146 -15.55 -0.40 1.17
C SER A 146 -14.91 0.21 2.40
N THR A 147 -14.97 1.54 2.50
CA THR A 147 -14.53 2.25 3.71
C THR A 147 -15.52 2.13 4.87
N LEU A 148 -16.77 1.72 4.61
CA LEU A 148 -17.79 1.57 5.64
C LEU A 148 -17.63 0.24 6.40
N ASN A 149 -17.40 -0.84 5.65
CA ASN A 149 -17.23 -2.18 6.22
C ASN A 149 -15.76 -2.53 6.50
N GLU A 150 -14.83 -1.63 6.15
CA GLU A 150 -13.36 -1.85 6.19
C GLU A 150 -12.86 -3.02 5.30
N GLU A 151 -13.70 -3.50 4.40
CA GLU A 151 -13.41 -4.58 3.47
C GLU A 151 -12.50 -4.11 2.32
N GLY A 152 -11.49 -4.93 1.98
CA GLY A 152 -10.58 -4.67 0.85
C GLY A 152 -9.48 -3.63 1.11
N ILE A 153 -9.54 -2.85 2.20
CA ILE A 153 -8.54 -1.80 2.51
C ILE A 153 -7.14 -2.40 2.69
N ILE A 154 -7.03 -3.46 3.48
CA ILE A 154 -5.73 -4.11 3.76
C ILE A 154 -5.19 -4.79 2.50
N ALA A 155 -6.06 -5.41 1.71
CA ALA A 155 -5.67 -6.05 0.44
C ALA A 155 -5.12 -5.00 -0.53
N LEU A 156 -5.81 -3.87 -0.70
CA LEU A 156 -5.34 -2.74 -1.50
C LEU A 156 -4.01 -2.19 -1.01
N LYS A 157 -3.87 -1.99 0.31
CA LYS A 157 -2.62 -1.53 0.92
C LYS A 157 -1.46 -2.46 0.56
N ASN A 158 -1.65 -3.75 0.75
CA ASN A 158 -0.62 -4.75 0.52
C ASN A 158 -0.25 -4.80 -0.96
N GLU A 159 -1.23 -4.89 -1.87
CA GLU A 159 -0.98 -4.94 -3.31
C GLU A 159 -0.26 -3.69 -3.83
N ALA A 160 -0.67 -2.51 -3.38
CA ALA A 160 -0.02 -1.25 -3.77
C ALA A 160 1.43 -1.15 -3.27
N CYS A 161 1.70 -1.61 -2.05
CA CYS A 161 3.03 -1.61 -1.48
C CYS A 161 3.96 -2.63 -2.15
N GLU A 162 3.45 -3.83 -2.46
CA GLU A 162 4.20 -4.89 -3.17
C GLU A 162 4.57 -4.43 -4.58
N ARG A 163 3.60 -3.95 -5.37
CA ARG A 163 3.87 -3.45 -6.73
C ARG A 163 4.92 -2.34 -6.77
N LEU A 164 4.88 -1.43 -5.80
CA LEU A 164 5.87 -0.36 -5.69
C LEU A 164 7.24 -0.90 -5.26
N LEU A 165 7.26 -1.90 -4.37
CA LEU A 165 8.49 -2.54 -3.93
C LEU A 165 9.15 -3.31 -5.07
N ASP A 166 8.40 -4.11 -5.81
CA ASP A 166 8.86 -4.89 -6.95
C ASP A 166 9.50 -3.99 -8.02
N GLN A 167 8.81 -2.90 -8.39
CA GLN A 167 9.36 -1.91 -9.33
C GLN A 167 10.68 -1.31 -8.82
N ARG A 168 10.75 -0.97 -7.52
CA ARG A 168 11.96 -0.38 -6.92
C ARG A 168 13.11 -1.38 -6.83
N VAL A 169 12.81 -2.63 -6.52
CA VAL A 169 13.78 -3.73 -6.51
C VAL A 169 14.31 -3.95 -7.92
N GLU A 170 13.46 -4.00 -8.94
CA GLU A 170 13.87 -4.16 -10.33
C GLU A 170 14.80 -3.02 -10.79
N LEU A 171 14.44 -1.77 -10.49
CA LEU A 171 15.29 -0.60 -10.77
C LEU A 171 16.63 -0.65 -10.01
N LYS A 172 16.62 -1.17 -8.78
CA LYS A 172 17.84 -1.33 -7.96
C LYS A 172 18.70 -2.49 -8.47
N MET A 173 18.12 -3.58 -8.96
CA MET A 173 18.79 -4.74 -9.57
C MET A 173 19.46 -4.34 -10.90
N LYS A 174 18.80 -3.50 -11.72
CA LYS A 174 19.39 -2.92 -12.94
C LYS A 174 20.54 -1.93 -12.63
N SER A 175 20.65 -1.47 -11.39
CA SER A 175 21.68 -0.50 -10.96
C SER A 175 22.94 -1.17 -10.41
N LYS A 176 24.11 -0.57 -10.65
CA LYS A 176 25.39 -1.02 -10.07
C LYS A 176 25.46 -0.90 -8.54
N LYS A 177 24.55 -0.13 -7.92
CA LYS A 177 24.47 0.08 -6.46
C LYS A 177 24.03 -1.16 -5.67
N ILE A 178 23.71 -2.26 -6.33
CA ILE A 178 23.42 -3.52 -5.63
C ILE A 178 24.68 -4.12 -5.00
N ASN A 179 25.84 -3.92 -5.65
CA ASN A 179 27.12 -4.48 -5.20
C ASN A 179 27.52 -3.98 -3.80
N ASP A 180 27.13 -2.76 -3.44
CA ASP A 180 27.40 -2.15 -2.14
C ASP A 180 26.70 -2.90 -0.98
N CYS A 181 25.63 -3.64 -1.27
CA CYS A 181 24.78 -4.28 -0.27
C CYS A 181 24.81 -5.81 -0.31
N LEU A 182 25.51 -6.44 -1.27
CA LEU A 182 25.52 -7.90 -1.45
C LEU A 182 25.96 -8.64 -0.17
N ASN A 183 26.91 -8.08 0.56
CA ASN A 183 27.41 -8.67 1.81
C ASN A 183 26.33 -8.78 2.91
N LEU A 184 25.29 -7.94 2.86
CA LEU A 184 24.19 -7.96 3.83
C LEU A 184 23.16 -9.06 3.53
N PHE A 185 23.04 -9.48 2.26
CA PHE A 185 22.13 -10.55 1.85
C PHE A 185 22.75 -11.94 1.98
N HIS A 186 24.08 -12.02 2.01
CA HIS A 186 24.78 -13.29 2.10
C HIS A 186 24.70 -13.88 3.52
N VAL A 187 23.90 -14.94 3.67
CA VAL A 187 23.89 -15.76 4.88
C VAL A 187 24.99 -16.80 4.78
N ALA A 188 25.98 -16.74 5.68
CA ALA A 188 27.08 -17.70 5.70
C ALA A 188 26.58 -19.10 6.06
N VAL A 189 26.72 -20.04 5.14
CA VAL A 189 26.41 -21.46 5.37
C VAL A 189 27.65 -22.14 5.95
N LEU A 190 27.52 -22.65 7.17
CA LEU A 190 28.59 -23.38 7.85
C LEU A 190 28.81 -24.73 7.16
N LYS A 191 30.06 -25.02 6.79
CA LYS A 191 30.46 -26.38 6.41
C LYS A 191 30.70 -27.19 7.68
N SER A 192 30.15 -28.39 7.76
CA SER A 192 30.40 -29.32 8.87
C SER A 192 31.87 -29.72 8.87
N TRP A 193 32.65 -29.18 9.81
CA TRP A 193 34.06 -29.52 9.95
C TRP A 193 34.23 -30.79 10.81
N ASP A 194 33.35 -31.03 11.78
CA ASP A 194 33.39 -32.21 12.65
C ASP A 194 32.02 -32.90 12.74
N GLN A 195 32.03 -34.14 13.24
CA GLN A 195 30.81 -34.91 13.55
C GLN A 195 30.26 -34.60 14.96
N LYS A 196 30.61 -33.45 15.55
CA LYS A 196 30.16 -33.06 16.90
C LYS A 196 28.88 -32.24 16.81
N GLU A 197 27.84 -32.70 17.50
CA GLU A 197 26.60 -31.95 17.63
C GLU A 197 26.76 -30.78 18.61
N ARG A 198 26.17 -29.64 18.26
CA ARG A 198 26.15 -28.42 19.08
C ARG A 198 24.70 -27.95 19.25
N PRO A 199 23.90 -28.62 20.09
CA PRO A 199 22.51 -28.25 20.29
C PRO A 199 22.38 -26.92 21.04
N PRO A 200 21.30 -26.15 20.83
CA PRO A 200 21.03 -24.95 21.60
C PRO A 200 20.77 -25.31 23.07
N HIS A 201 21.51 -24.70 24.00
CA HIS A 201 21.34 -24.93 25.44
C HIS A 201 20.35 -23.90 26.02
N ILE A 202 19.07 -24.24 26.02
CA ILE A 202 18.00 -23.42 26.59
C ILE A 202 17.63 -23.97 27.98
N PRO A 203 17.72 -23.17 29.06
CA PRO A 203 17.37 -23.65 30.40
C PRO A 203 15.94 -24.15 30.51
N GLN A 204 15.75 -25.24 31.27
CA GLN A 204 14.46 -25.90 31.45
C GLN A 204 13.36 -24.94 31.97
N ALA A 205 13.70 -24.06 32.91
CA ALA A 205 12.76 -23.06 33.44
C ALA A 205 12.17 -22.14 32.35
N VAL A 206 12.94 -21.82 31.30
CA VAL A 206 12.47 -20.99 30.17
C VAL A 206 11.54 -21.79 29.26
N LEU A 207 11.85 -23.06 29.02
CA LEU A 207 11.00 -23.96 28.23
C LEU A 207 9.65 -24.18 28.91
N GLU A 208 9.65 -24.44 30.22
CA GLU A 208 8.43 -24.60 31.01
C GLU A 208 7.60 -23.30 31.06
N ALA A 209 8.24 -22.14 31.20
CA ALA A 209 7.56 -20.85 31.15
C ALA A 209 6.89 -20.61 29.79
N LYS A 210 7.59 -20.90 28.68
CA LYS A 210 7.02 -20.83 27.32
C LYS A 210 5.85 -21.79 27.14
N ALA A 211 5.96 -23.02 27.64
CA ALA A 211 4.88 -24.02 27.56
C ALA A 211 3.64 -23.62 28.36
N LYS A 212 3.82 -23.07 29.57
CA LYS A 212 2.72 -22.54 30.40
C LYS A 212 2.01 -21.34 29.75
N GLN A 213 2.76 -20.44 29.10
CA GLN A 213 2.19 -19.33 28.32
C GLN A 213 1.41 -19.83 27.10
N ALA A 214 1.95 -20.81 26.36
CA ALA A 214 1.28 -21.39 25.19
C ALA A 214 -0.01 -22.14 25.57
N ALA A 215 -0.06 -22.77 26.75
CA ALA A 215 -1.23 -23.49 27.25
C ALA A 215 -2.36 -22.58 27.81
N GLY A 216 -2.20 -21.25 27.77
CA GLY A 216 -3.19 -20.29 28.28
C GLY A 216 -3.42 -20.35 29.80
N LYS A 217 -2.66 -21.17 30.54
CA LYS A 217 -2.76 -21.36 32.00
C LYS A 217 -1.97 -20.33 32.82
N ALA A 218 -1.38 -19.34 32.16
CA ALA A 218 -0.70 -18.25 32.84
C ALA A 218 -1.75 -17.22 33.31
N GLU A 219 -2.41 -17.50 34.43
CA GLU A 219 -2.93 -16.41 35.26
C GLU A 219 -1.69 -15.58 35.63
N LYS A 220 -1.58 -14.38 35.03
CA LYS A 220 -0.42 -13.51 35.21
C LYS A 220 -0.48 -12.94 36.62
N GLU A 221 -0.01 -13.68 37.63
CA GLU A 221 0.56 -13.02 38.80
C GLU A 221 1.68 -12.12 38.28
N LYS A 222 1.39 -10.82 38.26
CA LYS A 222 2.30 -9.81 37.74
C LYS A 222 3.49 -9.77 38.70
N ARG A 223 4.56 -10.48 38.37
CA ARG A 223 5.82 -10.43 39.12
C ARG A 223 6.20 -8.96 39.28
N LEU A 224 6.27 -8.50 40.52
CA LEU A 224 6.74 -7.16 40.85
C LEU A 224 8.15 -7.01 40.31
N ILE A 225 8.36 -5.99 39.49
CA ILE A 225 9.68 -5.62 38.99
C ILE A 225 10.31 -4.61 39.95
N GLU A 226 11.63 -4.45 39.90
CA GLU A 226 12.35 -3.50 40.76
C GLU A 226 11.80 -2.07 40.62
N LYS A 227 11.34 -1.70 39.43
CA LYS A 227 10.65 -0.42 39.18
C LYS A 227 9.35 -0.27 39.98
N ASP A 228 8.62 -1.35 40.20
CA ASP A 228 7.42 -1.31 41.03
C ASP A 228 7.82 -1.06 42.50
N PHE A 229 8.87 -1.73 42.99
CA PHE A 229 9.41 -1.48 44.34
C PHE A 229 9.97 -0.07 44.51
N GLU A 230 10.69 0.45 43.53
CA GLU A 230 11.17 1.84 43.50
C GLU A 230 10.01 2.83 43.62
N ASN A 231 8.94 2.65 42.84
CA ASN A 231 7.74 3.49 42.94
C ASN A 231 7.05 3.37 44.29
N MET A 232 7.05 2.19 44.92
CA MET A 232 6.51 1.98 46.26
C MET A 232 7.35 2.68 47.35
N ASN A 233 8.66 2.82 47.11
CA ASN A 233 9.63 3.32 48.09
C ASN A 233 9.97 4.81 47.95
N GLY A 234 9.28 5.57 47.10
CA GLY A 234 9.47 7.02 46.97
C GLY A 234 9.77 7.50 45.55
N GLY A 235 9.99 6.59 44.61
CA GLY A 235 10.29 6.90 43.21
C GLY A 235 11.76 7.21 42.97
N ALA A 236 12.09 7.51 41.71
CA ALA A 236 13.46 7.67 41.28
C ALA A 236 14.14 8.87 41.96
N GLY A 237 15.19 8.60 42.74
CA GLY A 237 16.04 9.63 43.36
C GLY A 237 15.63 10.09 44.76
N VAL A 238 14.69 9.38 45.41
CA VAL A 238 14.27 9.58 46.81
C VAL A 238 14.81 8.43 47.67
#